data_AF-A0A6P0WUD0-F1
#
_entry.id   AF-A0A6P0WUD0-F1
#
_cell.length_a   1.000
_cell.length_b   1.000
_cell.length_c   1.000
_cell.angle_alpha   90.00
_cell.angle_beta   90.00
_cell.angle_gamma   90.00
#
_symmetry.space_group_name_H-M   'P 1'
#
loop_
_entity.id
_entity.type
_entity.pdbx_description
1 polymer ?
#
loop_
_entity_poly.entity_id
_entity_poly.type
_entity_poly.pdbx_seq_one_letter_code
_entity_poly.pdbx_strand_id
1 'polypeptide(L)'
;MLNAIRSDKKSRVFLVLGDPGSGKSVALRKLCLELFQESEKTGKVPLYINLKEWKPERPWTEDAPPTVEELRQFVVDNLIGRGDYYTNEFVRAAFDKMLLHGRFFIILDSFDEIPAVLDEQENSWLIDKLSDITHRFLCGATQSRGLLASRFFRKPTSKFDVKTTLEIRPLTENKIVKLLKKSLSYDQSLVRRIFKERQEFVPIARNPFTATLISSYAQDHDNNLPQNQAELYASYIDHNLEASMDRIQKNKLTKAKVVQ
;
A
#
# COMPACT_ATOMS: atom_id res chain seq x y z
N MET A 1 12.51 0.45 7.87
CA MET A 1 11.64 -0.73 7.95
C MET A 1 12.46 -2.01 7.92
N LEU A 2 13.28 -2.24 6.88
CA LEU A 2 14.15 -3.42 6.79
C LEU A 2 15.00 -3.68 8.04
N ASN A 3 15.67 -2.65 8.59
CA ASN A 3 16.45 -2.80 9.83
C ASN A 3 15.62 -3.33 11.01
N ALA A 4 14.37 -2.89 11.17
CA ALA A 4 13.48 -3.35 12.24
C ALA A 4 13.09 -4.82 12.04
N ILE A 5 12.78 -5.21 10.80
CA ILE A 5 12.46 -6.60 10.43
C ILE A 5 13.68 -7.52 10.61
N ARG A 6 14.90 -7.01 10.38
CA ARG A 6 16.16 -7.74 10.58
C ARG A 6 16.51 -7.93 12.05
N SER A 7 16.39 -6.86 12.85
CA SER A 7 16.70 -6.92 14.28
C SER A 7 15.76 -7.89 15.00
N ASP A 8 14.52 -8.00 14.52
CA ASP A 8 13.56 -8.96 15.04
C ASP A 8 13.77 -10.35 14.39
N LYS A 9 14.50 -11.20 15.08
CA LYS A 9 14.74 -12.61 14.66
C LYS A 9 13.63 -13.57 15.13
N LYS A 10 12.74 -13.13 16.01
CA LYS A 10 11.72 -14.00 16.64
C LYS A 10 10.41 -13.96 15.87
N SER A 11 10.05 -12.81 15.31
CA SER A 11 8.80 -12.65 14.59
C SER A 11 8.89 -13.16 13.16
N ARG A 12 7.95 -14.06 12.85
CA ARG A 12 7.74 -14.61 11.51
C ARG A 12 6.88 -13.68 10.67
N VAL A 13 5.84 -13.13 11.28
CA VAL A 13 4.90 -12.21 10.65
C VAL A 13 4.95 -10.84 11.32
N PHE A 14 4.72 -9.80 10.53
CA PHE A 14 4.67 -8.42 10.98
C PHE A 14 3.38 -7.77 10.51
N LEU A 15 2.81 -6.89 11.33
CA LEU A 15 1.69 -6.03 10.93
C LEU A 15 2.23 -4.62 10.73
N VAL A 16 1.96 -4.01 9.58
CA VAL A 16 2.34 -2.63 9.28
C VAL A 16 1.10 -1.76 9.20
N LEU A 17 0.97 -0.80 10.11
CA LEU A 17 -0.15 0.15 10.17
C LEU A 17 0.28 1.54 9.72
N GLY A 18 -0.66 2.30 9.17
CA GLY A 18 -0.44 3.69 8.83
C GLY A 18 -1.64 4.32 8.13
N ASP A 19 -1.78 5.62 8.26
CA ASP A 19 -2.89 6.41 7.72
C ASP A 19 -2.96 6.38 6.18
N PRO A 20 -4.12 6.72 5.58
CA PRO A 20 -4.21 6.98 4.14
C PRO A 20 -3.16 8.00 3.70
N GLY A 21 -2.46 7.75 2.59
CA GLY A 21 -1.44 8.66 2.07
C GLY A 21 -0.11 8.70 2.86
N SER A 22 0.01 7.99 4.00
CA SER A 22 1.23 7.93 4.83
C SER A 22 2.47 7.35 4.12
N GLY A 23 2.32 6.83 2.90
CA GLY A 23 3.41 6.24 2.13
C GLY A 23 3.68 4.77 2.44
N LYS A 24 2.74 4.07 3.09
CA LYS A 24 2.82 2.63 3.41
C LYS A 24 3.19 1.78 2.19
N SER A 25 2.41 1.83 1.11
CA SER A 25 2.70 1.06 -0.12
C SER A 25 4.06 1.42 -0.75
N VAL A 26 4.47 2.69 -0.70
CA VAL A 26 5.79 3.12 -1.19
C VAL A 26 6.91 2.52 -0.33
N ALA A 27 6.76 2.54 0.99
CA ALA A 27 7.71 1.93 1.91
C ALA A 27 7.82 0.41 1.72
N LEU A 28 6.70 -0.26 1.44
CA LEU A 28 6.66 -1.71 1.20
C LEU A 28 7.29 -2.11 -0.13
N ARG A 29 7.04 -1.36 -1.21
CA ARG A 29 7.74 -1.58 -2.49
C ARG A 29 9.24 -1.35 -2.34
N LYS A 30 9.64 -0.31 -1.62
CA LYS A 30 11.05 -0.07 -1.29
C LYS A 30 11.65 -1.25 -0.51
N LEU A 31 10.94 -1.75 0.51
CA LEU A 31 11.35 -2.95 1.25
C LEU A 31 11.49 -4.16 0.32
N CYS A 32 10.55 -4.38 -0.59
CA CYS A 32 10.60 -5.46 -1.56
C CYS A 32 11.88 -5.38 -2.43
N LEU A 33 12.21 -4.20 -2.95
CA LEU A 33 13.44 -3.96 -3.71
C LEU A 33 14.71 -4.20 -2.86
N GLU A 34 14.73 -3.71 -1.62
CA GLU A 34 15.86 -3.92 -0.70
C GLU A 34 16.04 -5.42 -0.38
N LEU A 35 14.95 -6.17 -0.19
CA LEU A 35 14.99 -7.63 0.00
C LEU A 35 15.43 -8.37 -1.27
N PHE A 36 15.02 -7.87 -2.44
CA PHE A 36 15.36 -8.48 -3.73
C PHE A 36 16.87 -8.41 -3.99
N GLN A 37 17.51 -7.28 -3.63
CA GLN A 37 18.97 -7.13 -3.68
C GLN A 37 19.73 -8.13 -2.79
N GLU A 38 19.05 -8.75 -1.82
CA GLU A 38 19.62 -9.75 -0.92
C GLU A 38 19.16 -11.18 -1.23
N SER A 39 18.33 -11.35 -2.26
CA SER A 39 17.74 -12.64 -2.59
C SER A 39 18.80 -13.69 -2.93
N GLU A 40 19.85 -13.31 -3.65
CA GLU A 40 20.97 -14.21 -3.97
C GLU A 40 21.69 -14.70 -2.70
N LYS A 41 21.91 -13.82 -1.73
CA LYS A 41 22.62 -14.15 -0.48
C LYS A 41 21.76 -14.95 0.49
N THR A 42 20.48 -14.63 0.56
CA THR A 42 19.54 -15.22 1.53
C THR A 42 18.81 -16.44 0.99
N GLY A 43 18.82 -16.64 -0.33
CA GLY A 43 18.00 -17.63 -1.02
C GLY A 43 16.50 -17.39 -0.88
N LYS A 44 16.09 -16.17 -0.50
CA LYS A 44 14.69 -15.77 -0.30
C LYS A 44 14.25 -14.76 -1.36
N VAL A 45 13.13 -15.04 -2.00
CA VAL A 45 12.53 -14.17 -3.02
C VAL A 45 11.41 -13.36 -2.39
N PRO A 46 11.45 -12.02 -2.43
CA PRO A 46 10.35 -11.21 -1.93
C PRO A 46 9.19 -11.20 -2.92
N LEU A 47 7.95 -11.35 -2.41
CA LEU A 47 6.73 -11.25 -3.21
C LEU A 47 5.89 -10.09 -2.70
N TYR A 48 5.60 -9.11 -3.56
CA TYR A 48 4.69 -8.01 -3.24
C TYR A 48 3.32 -8.26 -3.89
N ILE A 49 2.30 -8.39 -3.06
CA ILE A 49 0.92 -8.65 -3.48
C ILE A 49 0.03 -7.54 -2.92
N ASN A 50 -0.78 -6.95 -3.78
CA ASN A 50 -1.73 -5.90 -3.42
C ASN A 50 -3.13 -6.50 -3.30
N LEU A 51 -3.66 -6.58 -2.08
CA LEU A 51 -4.93 -7.25 -1.78
C LEU A 51 -6.15 -6.50 -2.36
N LYS A 52 -6.00 -5.25 -2.80
CA LYS A 52 -7.02 -4.52 -3.58
C LYS A 52 -7.43 -5.24 -4.86
N GLU A 53 -6.52 -6.04 -5.40
CA GLU A 53 -6.73 -6.78 -6.64
C GLU A 53 -7.45 -8.13 -6.39
N TRP A 54 -7.66 -8.51 -5.13
CA TRP A 54 -8.32 -9.76 -4.78
C TRP A 54 -9.83 -9.63 -4.93
N LYS A 55 -10.30 -9.93 -6.13
CA LYS A 55 -11.74 -10.00 -6.44
C LYS A 55 -12.23 -11.41 -6.13
N PRO A 56 -13.18 -11.59 -5.19
CA PRO A 56 -13.76 -12.90 -4.91
C PRO A 56 -14.43 -13.46 -6.17
N GLU A 57 -14.16 -14.73 -6.50
CA GLU A 57 -14.84 -15.43 -7.60
C GLU A 57 -16.30 -15.77 -7.27
N ARG A 58 -16.62 -15.77 -5.97
CA ARG A 58 -17.96 -16.01 -5.44
C ARG A 58 -18.22 -15.08 -4.26
N PRO A 59 -19.49 -14.83 -3.91
CA PRO A 59 -19.84 -14.18 -2.66
C PRO A 59 -19.31 -14.98 -1.46
N TRP A 60 -18.77 -14.27 -0.46
CA TRP A 60 -18.37 -14.84 0.80
C TRP A 60 -19.47 -14.66 1.84
N THR A 61 -19.79 -15.73 2.57
CA THR A 61 -20.79 -15.74 3.64
C THR A 61 -20.24 -16.49 4.86
N GLU A 62 -20.90 -16.41 6.02
CA GLU A 62 -20.48 -17.16 7.21
C GLU A 62 -20.49 -18.68 6.97
N ASP A 63 -21.45 -19.19 6.19
CA ASP A 63 -21.57 -20.62 5.84
C ASP A 63 -20.57 -21.05 4.75
N ALA A 64 -20.15 -20.11 3.90
CA ALA A 64 -19.16 -20.32 2.85
C ALA A 64 -18.09 -19.22 2.93
N PRO A 65 -17.22 -19.25 3.96
CA PRO A 65 -16.24 -18.21 4.17
C PRO A 65 -15.10 -18.30 3.16
N PRO A 66 -14.26 -17.26 3.01
CA PRO A 66 -13.02 -17.38 2.25
C PRO A 66 -12.12 -18.47 2.83
N THR A 67 -11.17 -18.95 2.02
CA THR A 67 -10.22 -20.00 2.39
C THR A 67 -8.77 -19.58 2.14
N VAL A 68 -7.84 -20.29 2.79
CA VAL A 68 -6.39 -20.13 2.53
C VAL A 68 -6.05 -20.49 1.08
N GLU A 69 -6.78 -21.44 0.51
CA GLU A 69 -6.58 -21.88 -0.86
C GLU A 69 -7.01 -20.80 -1.87
N GLU A 70 -8.12 -20.11 -1.62
CA GLU A 70 -8.54 -18.96 -2.45
C GLU A 70 -7.51 -17.81 -2.39
N LEU A 71 -6.91 -17.55 -1.22
CA LEU A 71 -5.81 -16.57 -1.12
C LEU A 71 -4.56 -17.06 -1.87
N ARG A 72 -4.20 -18.33 -1.73
CA ARG A 72 -3.07 -18.94 -2.45
C ARG A 72 -3.25 -18.82 -3.96
N GLN A 73 -4.43 -19.18 -4.46
CA GLN A 73 -4.79 -19.12 -5.87
C GLN A 73 -4.71 -17.68 -6.39
N PHE A 74 -5.28 -16.72 -5.65
CA PHE A 74 -5.15 -15.29 -5.98
C PHE A 74 -3.69 -14.84 -6.09
N VAL A 75 -2.81 -15.24 -5.16
CA VAL A 75 -1.38 -14.89 -5.21
C VAL A 75 -0.71 -15.48 -6.46
N VAL A 76 -0.99 -16.75 -6.78
CA VAL A 76 -0.44 -17.42 -7.97
C VAL A 76 -0.92 -16.73 -9.25
N ASP A 77 -2.22 -16.45 -9.36
CA ASP A 77 -2.79 -15.77 -10.52
C ASP A 77 -2.27 -14.34 -10.68
N ASN A 78 -2.03 -13.64 -9.56
CA ASN A 78 -1.42 -12.31 -9.58
C ASN A 78 0.01 -12.35 -10.14
N LEU A 79 0.79 -13.39 -9.82
CA LEU A 79 2.14 -13.58 -10.36
C LEU A 79 2.09 -13.94 -11.85
N ILE A 80 1.21 -14.87 -12.23
CA ILE A 80 1.08 -15.34 -13.62
C ILE A 80 0.57 -14.23 -14.55
N GLY A 81 -0.43 -13.46 -14.11
CA GLY A 81 -1.00 -12.37 -14.90
C GLY A 81 -0.04 -11.21 -15.17
N ARG A 82 1.10 -11.16 -14.46
CA ARG A 82 2.15 -10.15 -14.62
C ARG A 82 3.43 -10.71 -15.25
N GLY A 83 3.56 -12.03 -15.31
CA GLY A 83 4.73 -12.74 -15.81
C GLY A 83 4.70 -12.95 -17.32
N ASP A 84 5.87 -13.20 -17.89
CA ASP A 84 6.00 -13.75 -19.24
C ASP A 84 5.79 -15.27 -19.23
N TYR A 85 5.84 -15.90 -20.41
CA TYR A 85 5.64 -17.34 -20.55
C TYR A 85 6.56 -18.17 -19.62
N TYR A 86 7.85 -17.81 -19.56
CA TYR A 86 8.83 -18.51 -18.72
C TYR A 86 8.56 -18.35 -17.22
N THR A 87 8.21 -17.14 -16.79
CA THR A 87 7.80 -16.86 -15.41
C THR A 87 6.59 -17.71 -15.05
N ASN A 88 5.62 -17.83 -15.96
CA ASN A 88 4.39 -18.55 -15.71
C ASN A 88 4.63 -20.06 -15.56
N GLU A 89 5.45 -20.66 -16.41
CA GLU A 89 5.86 -22.06 -16.25
C GLU A 89 6.60 -22.29 -14.92
N PHE A 90 7.53 -21.40 -14.57
CA PHE A 90 8.26 -21.48 -13.31
C PHE A 90 7.33 -21.39 -12.10
N VAL A 91 6.43 -20.42 -12.06
CA VAL A 91 5.47 -20.25 -10.95
C VAL A 91 4.61 -21.50 -10.81
N ARG A 92 4.05 -22.01 -11.91
CA ARG A 92 3.23 -23.23 -11.89
C ARG A 92 3.98 -24.46 -11.37
N ALA A 93 5.26 -24.60 -11.72
CA ALA A 93 6.06 -25.76 -11.32
C ALA A 93 6.66 -25.65 -9.91
N ALA A 94 7.03 -24.44 -9.49
CA ALA A 94 7.90 -24.24 -8.32
C ALA A 94 7.23 -23.54 -7.13
N PHE A 95 6.10 -22.84 -7.31
CA PHE A 95 5.54 -21.98 -6.27
C PHE A 95 5.26 -22.73 -4.97
N ASP A 96 4.54 -23.85 -5.01
CA ASP A 96 4.17 -24.59 -3.79
C ASP A 96 5.40 -25.15 -3.07
N LYS A 97 6.38 -25.65 -3.82
CA LYS A 97 7.65 -26.13 -3.27
C LYS A 97 8.43 -24.99 -2.61
N MET A 98 8.51 -23.83 -3.26
CA MET A 98 9.17 -22.64 -2.72
C MET A 98 8.47 -22.11 -1.48
N LEU A 99 7.13 -22.08 -1.50
CA LEU A 99 6.31 -21.68 -0.37
C LEU A 99 6.60 -22.61 0.81
N LEU A 100 6.45 -23.93 0.64
CA LEU A 100 6.67 -24.96 1.67
C LEU A 100 8.07 -24.87 2.33
N HIS A 101 9.11 -24.62 1.52
CA HIS A 101 10.49 -24.47 2.01
C HIS A 101 10.83 -23.07 2.54
N GLY A 102 9.85 -22.18 2.70
CA GLY A 102 10.06 -20.84 3.27
C GLY A 102 10.97 -19.96 2.41
N ARG A 103 10.98 -20.18 1.09
CA ARG A 103 11.79 -19.42 0.12
C ARG A 103 11.21 -18.06 -0.22
N PHE A 104 10.01 -17.75 0.24
CA PHE A 104 9.40 -16.43 0.04
C PHE A 104 9.49 -15.54 1.27
N PHE A 105 9.67 -14.25 1.02
CA PHE A 105 9.28 -13.19 1.95
C PHE A 105 8.03 -12.51 1.39
N ILE A 106 6.86 -12.79 1.95
CA ILE A 106 5.59 -12.35 1.38
C ILE A 106 5.16 -11.02 2.00
N ILE A 107 4.83 -10.06 1.15
CA ILE A 107 4.33 -8.72 1.51
C ILE A 107 2.91 -8.61 0.99
N LEU A 108 1.94 -8.64 1.90
CA LEU A 108 0.52 -8.41 1.60
C LEU A 108 0.19 -6.95 1.92
N ASP A 109 -0.11 -6.15 0.90
CA ASP A 109 -0.46 -4.74 1.04
C ASP A 109 -1.98 -4.53 0.98
N SER A 110 -2.45 -3.51 1.67
CA SER A 110 -3.81 -2.95 1.53
C SER A 110 -4.94 -3.89 1.94
N PHE A 111 -4.80 -4.56 3.08
CA PHE A 111 -5.83 -5.44 3.65
C PHE A 111 -7.19 -4.75 3.83
N ASP A 112 -7.20 -3.50 4.32
CA ASP A 112 -8.41 -2.70 4.54
C ASP A 112 -9.10 -2.30 3.22
N GLU A 113 -8.44 -2.52 2.09
CA GLU A 113 -8.92 -2.18 0.75
C GLU A 113 -9.19 -3.42 -0.11
N ILE A 114 -9.27 -4.61 0.49
CA ILE A 114 -9.89 -5.77 -0.17
C ILE A 114 -11.32 -5.36 -0.56
N PRO A 115 -11.75 -5.57 -1.83
CA PRO A 115 -13.08 -5.16 -2.28
C PRO A 115 -14.23 -5.59 -1.34
N ALA A 116 -14.18 -6.83 -0.85
CA ALA A 116 -15.18 -7.36 0.09
C ALA A 116 -15.11 -6.76 1.50
N VAL A 117 -14.04 -6.05 1.87
CA VAL A 117 -13.85 -5.39 3.18
C VAL A 117 -14.27 -3.92 3.12
N LEU A 118 -14.42 -3.33 1.92
CA LEU A 118 -14.73 -1.90 1.75
C LEU A 118 -16.08 -1.47 2.33
N ASP A 119 -17.03 -2.39 2.52
CA ASP A 119 -18.35 -2.10 3.08
C ASP A 119 -18.57 -2.72 4.46
N GLU A 120 -17.56 -3.40 5.00
CA GLU A 120 -17.65 -4.13 6.27
C GLU A 120 -17.48 -3.23 7.49
N GLN A 121 -18.07 -3.64 8.62
CA GLN A 121 -17.80 -3.04 9.93
C GLN A 121 -16.49 -3.60 10.51
N GLU A 122 -15.79 -2.84 11.35
CA GLU A 122 -14.43 -3.18 11.82
C GLU A 122 -14.30 -4.54 12.55
N ASN A 123 -15.39 -5.03 13.14
CA ASN A 123 -15.43 -6.29 13.86
C ASN A 123 -16.28 -7.35 13.15
N SER A 124 -16.42 -7.25 11.82
CA SER A 124 -17.22 -8.23 11.08
C SER A 124 -16.54 -9.60 11.04
N TRP A 125 -17.38 -10.64 10.92
CA TRP A 125 -16.92 -12.02 10.77
C TRP A 125 -15.93 -12.17 9.62
N LEU A 126 -16.09 -11.36 8.56
CA LEU A 126 -15.25 -11.42 7.36
C LEU A 126 -13.85 -10.90 7.65
N ILE A 127 -13.72 -9.77 8.35
CA ILE A 127 -12.41 -9.24 8.77
C ILE A 127 -11.71 -10.25 9.69
N ASP A 128 -12.45 -10.84 10.64
CA ASP A 128 -11.93 -11.89 11.53
C ASP A 128 -11.40 -13.11 10.73
N LYS A 129 -12.18 -13.55 9.73
CA LYS A 129 -11.83 -14.70 8.91
C LYS A 129 -10.63 -14.42 8.01
N LEU A 130 -10.58 -13.25 7.37
CA LEU A 130 -9.46 -12.83 6.54
C LEU A 130 -8.18 -12.64 7.37
N SER A 131 -8.30 -12.19 8.61
CA SER A 131 -7.19 -12.08 9.56
C SER A 131 -6.59 -13.45 9.86
N ASP A 132 -7.42 -14.45 10.13
CA ASP A 132 -6.99 -15.85 10.31
C ASP A 132 -6.36 -16.43 9.03
N ILE A 133 -6.99 -16.25 7.87
CA ILE A 133 -6.51 -16.78 6.59
C ILE A 133 -5.16 -16.19 6.21
N THR A 134 -5.00 -14.87 6.30
CA THR A 134 -3.75 -14.19 5.96
C THR A 134 -2.64 -14.59 6.92
N HIS A 135 -2.93 -14.77 8.21
CA HIS A 135 -1.96 -15.31 9.17
C HIS A 135 -1.55 -16.74 8.80
N ARG A 136 -2.51 -17.65 8.58
CA ARG A 136 -2.24 -19.04 8.20
C ARG A 136 -1.48 -19.14 6.89
N PHE A 137 -1.78 -18.31 5.91
CA PHE A 137 -1.03 -18.25 4.65
C PHE A 137 0.42 -17.81 4.87
N LEU A 138 0.65 -16.74 5.64
CA LEU A 138 1.99 -16.24 5.92
C LEU A 138 2.81 -17.17 6.83
N CYS A 139 2.17 -17.93 7.72
CA CYS A 139 2.82 -18.84 8.68
C CYS A 139 2.86 -20.32 8.24
N GLY A 140 2.08 -20.69 7.23
CA GLY A 140 1.74 -22.08 6.91
C GLY A 140 2.91 -22.95 6.45
N ALA A 141 3.96 -22.35 5.93
CA ALA A 141 5.17 -23.06 5.54
C ALA A 141 6.29 -22.95 6.57
N THR A 142 7.11 -23.98 6.71
CA THR A 142 8.27 -23.96 7.62
C THR A 142 9.22 -22.82 7.25
N GLN A 143 9.51 -21.94 8.21
CA GLN A 143 10.39 -20.76 8.07
C GLN A 143 9.92 -19.62 7.15
N SER A 144 8.66 -19.63 6.71
CA SER A 144 8.08 -18.47 6.01
C SER A 144 8.10 -17.23 6.92
N ARG A 145 8.46 -16.09 6.30
CA ARG A 145 8.35 -14.76 6.90
C ARG A 145 7.55 -13.87 5.98
N GLY A 146 6.83 -12.92 6.56
CA GLY A 146 6.09 -11.97 5.76
C GLY A 146 5.51 -10.84 6.57
N LEU A 147 4.78 -9.98 5.90
CA LEU A 147 4.07 -8.89 6.55
C LEU A 147 2.70 -8.70 5.91
N LEU A 148 1.78 -8.20 6.74
CA LEU A 148 0.48 -7.70 6.32
C LEU A 148 0.44 -6.20 6.60
N ALA A 149 -0.07 -5.43 5.66
CA ALA A 149 -0.18 -3.99 5.79
C ALA A 149 -1.63 -3.52 5.65
N SER A 150 -2.01 -2.59 6.51
CA SER A 150 -3.38 -2.09 6.60
C SER A 150 -3.42 -0.65 7.13
N ARG A 151 -4.55 0.03 7.00
CA ARG A 151 -4.89 1.23 7.78
C ARG A 151 -5.25 0.84 9.21
N PHE A 152 -5.43 1.84 10.08
CA PHE A 152 -5.96 1.59 11.43
C PHE A 152 -7.43 1.19 11.39
N PHE A 153 -8.20 1.87 10.53
CA PHE A 153 -9.59 1.53 10.24
C PHE A 153 -9.65 0.22 9.45
N ARG A 154 -10.49 -0.72 9.88
CA ARG A 154 -10.63 -2.08 9.29
C ARG A 154 -9.32 -2.88 9.21
N LYS A 155 -8.47 -2.69 10.21
CA LYS A 155 -7.26 -3.49 10.37
C LYS A 155 -7.58 -4.97 10.67
N PRO A 156 -6.63 -5.89 10.46
CA PRO A 156 -6.77 -7.27 10.90
C PRO A 156 -7.03 -7.36 12.41
N THR A 157 -7.85 -8.33 12.81
CA THR A 157 -8.19 -8.57 14.21
C THR A 157 -7.11 -9.39 14.93
N SER A 158 -7.36 -9.76 16.19
CA SER A 158 -6.47 -10.61 16.98
C SER A 158 -6.24 -12.01 16.39
N LYS A 159 -7.09 -12.44 15.44
CA LYS A 159 -6.87 -13.67 14.67
C LYS A 159 -5.64 -13.60 13.77
N PHE A 160 -5.21 -12.39 13.40
CA PHE A 160 -3.89 -12.18 12.82
C PHE A 160 -2.85 -12.18 13.95
N ASP A 161 -2.54 -13.37 14.50
CA ASP A 161 -1.66 -13.56 15.66
C ASP A 161 -0.25 -13.03 15.39
N VAL A 162 -0.03 -11.76 15.75
CA VAL A 162 1.19 -11.01 15.44
C VAL A 162 1.83 -10.50 16.71
N LYS A 163 3.14 -10.73 16.85
CA LYS A 163 3.91 -10.27 18.01
C LYS A 163 4.52 -8.89 17.81
N THR A 164 4.71 -8.48 16.55
CA THR A 164 5.36 -7.22 16.19
C THR A 164 4.50 -6.42 15.22
N THR A 165 4.05 -5.25 15.71
CA THR A 165 3.35 -4.25 14.90
C THR A 165 4.29 -3.06 14.66
N LEU A 166 4.40 -2.64 13.41
CA LEU A 166 5.18 -1.48 12.97
C LEU A 166 4.23 -0.38 12.51
N GLU A 167 4.53 0.85 12.88
CA GLU A 167 3.73 2.03 12.49
C GLU A 167 4.51 2.93 11.52
N ILE A 168 3.85 3.33 10.43
CA ILE A 168 4.34 4.39 9.56
C ILE A 168 4.05 5.74 10.21
N ARG A 169 5.09 6.35 10.76
CA ARG A 169 5.00 7.66 11.41
C ARG A 169 4.88 8.79 10.37
N PRO A 170 4.16 9.88 10.70
CA PRO A 170 4.14 11.09 9.88
C PRO A 170 5.55 11.63 9.60
N LEU A 171 5.69 12.38 8.52
CA LEU A 171 6.95 13.01 8.14
C LEU A 171 7.35 14.04 9.21
N THR A 172 8.61 13.95 9.63
CA THR A 172 9.28 15.03 10.37
C THR A 172 9.54 16.19 9.42
N GLU A 173 9.71 17.41 9.93
CA GLU A 173 10.00 18.61 9.13
C GLU A 173 11.17 18.42 8.15
N ASN A 174 12.28 17.84 8.62
CA ASN A 174 13.43 17.52 7.77
C ASN A 174 13.09 16.57 6.61
N LYS A 175 12.14 15.65 6.80
CA LYS A 175 11.66 14.74 5.75
C LYS A 175 10.70 15.44 4.80
N ILE A 176 9.89 16.39 5.29
CA ILE A 176 9.05 17.25 4.44
C ILE A 176 9.96 18.03 3.47
N VAL A 177 10.97 18.72 4.00
CA VAL A 177 11.93 19.47 3.18
C VAL A 177 12.63 18.57 2.16
N LYS A 178 13.07 17.37 2.58
CA LYS A 178 13.69 16.39 1.67
C LYS A 178 12.74 15.89 0.59
N LEU A 179 11.45 15.73 0.89
CA LEU A 179 10.45 15.32 -0.08
C LEU A 179 10.20 16.44 -1.09
N LEU A 180 9.99 17.67 -0.63
CA LEU A 180 9.80 18.83 -1.51
C LEU A 180 11.00 19.06 -2.43
N LYS A 181 12.23 18.88 -1.92
CA LYS A 181 13.47 18.96 -2.71
C LYS A 181 13.60 17.93 -3.83
N LYS A 182 12.86 16.82 -3.75
CA LYS A 182 12.84 15.81 -4.81
C LYS A 182 11.82 16.09 -5.90
N SER A 183 10.94 17.07 -5.70
CA SER A 183 10.06 17.53 -6.76
C SER A 183 10.88 18.21 -7.85
N LEU A 184 10.51 17.98 -9.11
CA LEU A 184 11.15 18.61 -10.27
C LEU A 184 11.02 20.15 -10.24
N SER A 185 10.04 20.65 -9.49
CA SER A 185 9.66 22.06 -9.34
C SER A 185 10.11 22.68 -8.02
N TYR A 186 11.12 22.11 -7.36
CA TYR A 186 11.59 22.62 -6.07
C TYR A 186 12.07 24.08 -6.14
N ASP A 187 11.43 24.94 -5.34
CA ASP A 187 11.92 26.28 -5.02
C ASP A 187 12.18 26.38 -3.50
N GLN A 188 13.33 26.95 -3.13
CA GLN A 188 13.66 27.23 -1.74
C GLN A 188 12.66 28.21 -1.09
N SER A 189 12.03 29.08 -1.89
CA SER A 189 10.96 29.99 -1.44
C SER A 189 9.73 29.22 -0.93
N LEU A 190 9.39 28.07 -1.53
CA LEU A 190 8.25 27.23 -1.13
C LEU A 190 8.43 26.69 0.30
N VAL A 191 9.65 26.25 0.63
CA VAL A 191 9.97 25.80 2.00
C VAL A 191 9.82 26.96 2.98
N ARG A 192 10.34 28.14 2.65
CA ARG A 192 10.16 29.33 3.50
C ARG A 192 8.68 29.64 3.70
N ARG A 193 7.88 29.65 2.63
CA ARG A 193 6.44 29.93 2.69
C ARG A 193 5.72 28.97 3.63
N ILE A 194 5.93 27.65 3.48
CA ILE A 194 5.29 26.63 4.33
C ILE A 194 5.70 26.78 5.80
N PHE A 195 6.99 26.97 6.08
CA PHE A 195 7.50 26.92 7.46
C PHE A 195 7.50 28.28 8.19
N LYS A 196 7.36 29.40 7.48
CA LYS A 196 7.42 30.75 8.08
C LYS A 196 6.16 31.56 7.86
N GLU A 197 5.53 31.47 6.70
CA GLU A 197 4.45 32.39 6.29
C GLU A 197 3.06 31.74 6.40
N ARG A 198 2.95 30.45 6.09
CA ARG A 198 1.70 29.66 6.09
C ARG A 198 1.86 28.38 6.91
N GLN A 199 2.15 28.52 8.20
CA GLN A 199 2.48 27.41 9.11
C GLN A 199 1.36 26.38 9.28
N GLU A 200 0.12 26.73 8.95
CA GLU A 200 -1.02 25.81 8.91
C GLU A 200 -0.83 24.66 7.91
N PHE A 201 0.04 24.80 6.90
CA PHE A 201 0.39 23.72 5.98
C PHE A 201 1.43 22.75 6.54
N VAL A 202 2.13 23.08 7.63
CA VAL A 202 3.13 22.18 8.21
C VAL A 202 2.50 20.87 8.70
N PRO A 203 1.42 20.88 9.52
CA PRO A 203 0.70 19.66 9.88
C PRO A 203 0.19 18.88 8.67
N ILE A 204 -0.32 19.57 7.64
CA ILE A 204 -0.84 18.96 6.41
C ILE A 204 0.29 18.24 5.68
N ALA A 205 1.45 18.87 5.52
CA ALA A 205 2.62 18.32 4.83
C ALA A 205 3.30 17.16 5.58
N ARG A 206 2.88 16.85 6.82
CA ARG A 206 3.37 15.64 7.51
C ARG A 206 2.89 14.35 6.85
N ASN A 207 1.83 14.40 6.05
CA ASN A 207 1.43 13.27 5.21
C ASN A 207 2.14 13.37 3.84
N PRO A 208 2.85 12.31 3.38
CA PRO A 208 3.57 12.36 2.11
C PRO A 208 2.68 12.71 0.90
N PHE A 209 1.45 12.18 0.84
CA PHE A 209 0.53 12.45 -0.26
C PHE A 209 0.18 13.93 -0.36
N THR A 210 -0.25 14.54 0.75
CA THR A 210 -0.57 15.97 0.78
C THR A 210 0.67 16.85 0.57
N ALA A 211 1.85 16.42 1.03
CA ALA A 211 3.10 17.13 0.74
C ALA A 211 3.40 17.15 -0.77
N THR A 212 3.17 16.04 -1.48
CA THR A 212 3.25 16.01 -2.95
C THR A 212 2.18 16.88 -3.61
N LEU A 213 0.95 16.92 -3.09
CA LEU A 213 -0.07 17.82 -3.61
C LEU A 213 0.35 19.28 -3.47
N ILE A 214 0.89 19.68 -2.31
CA ILE A 214 1.35 21.06 -2.09
C ILE A 214 2.43 21.43 -3.11
N SER A 215 3.38 20.53 -3.36
CA SER A 215 4.41 20.76 -4.36
C SER A 215 3.86 20.86 -5.78
N SER A 216 2.85 20.05 -6.12
CA SER A 216 2.20 20.09 -7.44
C SER A 216 1.40 21.38 -7.62
N TYR A 217 0.61 21.78 -6.62
CA TYR A 217 -0.15 23.03 -6.67
C TYR A 217 0.77 24.23 -6.84
N ALA A 218 1.85 24.29 -6.04
CA ALA A 218 2.83 25.37 -6.11
C ALA A 218 3.48 25.48 -7.49
N GLN A 219 3.74 24.34 -8.14
CA GLN A 219 4.27 24.31 -9.51
C GLN A 219 3.33 24.98 -10.52
N ASP A 220 2.03 24.75 -10.38
CA ASP A 220 1.02 25.25 -11.32
C ASP A 220 0.62 26.72 -11.04
N HIS A 221 1.03 27.28 -9.89
CA HIS A 221 0.62 28.61 -9.42
C HIS A 221 1.80 29.50 -9.00
N ASP A 222 2.91 29.49 -9.76
CA ASP A 222 4.07 30.36 -9.54
C ASP A 222 4.62 30.32 -8.09
N ASN A 223 4.77 29.11 -7.55
CA ASN A 223 5.19 28.83 -6.17
C ASN A 223 4.27 29.37 -5.07
N ASN A 224 3.05 29.80 -5.39
CA ASN A 224 2.05 30.18 -4.40
C ASN A 224 1.42 28.95 -3.73
N LEU A 225 1.06 29.13 -2.46
CA LEU A 225 0.34 28.12 -1.69
C LEU A 225 -1.16 28.34 -1.84
N PRO A 226 -1.97 27.27 -1.76
CA PRO A 226 -3.42 27.43 -1.80
C PRO A 226 -3.92 28.24 -0.59
N GLN A 227 -5.10 28.82 -0.70
CA GLN A 227 -5.74 29.53 0.40
C GLN A 227 -6.07 28.58 1.54
N ASN A 228 -6.50 27.36 1.23
CA ASN A 228 -6.84 26.35 2.22
C ASN A 228 -6.68 24.94 1.65
N GLN A 229 -6.92 23.94 2.50
CA GLN A 229 -6.79 22.54 2.11
C GLN A 229 -7.85 22.10 1.08
N ALA A 230 -9.03 22.72 1.05
CA ALA A 230 -10.06 22.37 0.08
C ALA A 230 -9.65 22.75 -1.35
N GLU A 231 -9.03 23.93 -1.52
CA GLU A 231 -8.49 24.37 -2.80
C GLU A 231 -7.37 23.45 -3.30
N LEU A 232 -6.49 23.00 -2.39
CA LEU A 232 -5.45 22.02 -2.71
C LEU A 232 -6.04 20.74 -3.33
N TYR A 233 -7.10 20.21 -2.73
CA TYR A 233 -7.77 19.01 -3.24
C TYR A 233 -8.55 19.29 -4.54
N ALA A 234 -9.22 20.44 -4.64
CA ALA A 234 -9.95 20.83 -5.84
C ALA A 234 -9.03 20.90 -7.06
N SER A 235 -7.90 21.59 -6.93
CA SER A 235 -6.88 21.68 -7.98
C SER A 235 -6.36 20.30 -8.40
N TYR A 236 -6.08 19.40 -7.44
CA TYR A 236 -5.68 18.02 -7.76
C TYR A 236 -6.77 17.24 -8.51
N ILE A 237 -8.04 17.37 -8.12
CA ILE A 237 -9.16 16.71 -8.79
C ILE A 237 -9.29 17.24 -10.22
N ASP A 238 -9.26 18.56 -10.39
CA ASP A 238 -9.36 19.22 -11.69
C ASP A 238 -8.25 18.77 -12.64
N HIS A 239 -7.00 18.76 -12.16
CA HIS A 239 -5.85 18.31 -12.94
C HIS A 239 -5.98 16.84 -13.38
N ASN A 240 -6.45 15.95 -12.49
CA ASN A 240 -6.65 14.54 -12.85
C ASN A 240 -7.81 14.33 -13.84
N LEU A 241 -8.87 15.13 -13.72
CA LEU A 241 -9.99 15.10 -14.67
C LEU A 241 -9.53 15.56 -16.04
N GLU A 242 -8.74 16.63 -16.11
CA GLU A 242 -8.15 17.15 -17.34
C GLU A 242 -7.21 16.13 -17.99
N ALA A 243 -6.31 15.53 -17.23
CA ALA A 243 -5.43 14.46 -17.70
C ALA A 243 -6.18 13.19 -18.17
N SER A 244 -7.42 13.00 -17.71
CA SER A 244 -8.27 11.84 -18.04
C SER A 244 -9.34 12.15 -19.10
N MET A 245 -9.32 13.33 -19.72
CA MET A 245 -10.39 13.77 -20.63
C MET A 245 -10.64 12.80 -21.79
N ASP A 246 -9.59 12.21 -22.36
CA ASP A 246 -9.72 11.22 -23.44
C ASP A 246 -10.57 10.01 -23.02
N ARG A 247 -10.41 9.54 -21.77
CA ARG A 247 -11.21 8.44 -21.21
C ARG A 247 -12.64 8.88 -20.90
N ILE A 248 -12.82 10.10 -20.40
CA ILE A 248 -14.14 10.66 -20.09
C ILE A 248 -14.97 10.78 -21.37
N GLN A 249 -14.36 11.33 -22.44
CA GLN A 249 -14.98 11.46 -23.76
C GLN A 249 -15.29 10.09 -24.37
N LYS A 250 -14.37 9.12 -24.27
CA LYS A 250 -14.58 7.74 -24.76
C LYS A 250 -15.78 7.05 -24.10
N ASN A 251 -16.07 7.36 -22.82
CA ASN A 251 -17.23 6.83 -22.11
C ASN A 251 -18.49 7.72 -22.22
N LYS A 252 -18.47 8.74 -23.09
CA LYS A 252 -19.58 9.71 -23.30
C LYS A 252 -20.02 10.41 -22.01
N LEU A 253 -19.09 10.62 -21.08
CA LEU A 253 -19.32 11.37 -19.84
C LEU A 253 -18.84 12.81 -20.01
N THR A 254 -19.27 13.69 -19.10
CA THR A 254 -18.75 15.06 -18.98
C THR A 254 -18.09 15.22 -17.60
N LYS A 255 -17.18 16.20 -17.46
CA LYS A 255 -16.53 16.50 -16.17
C LYS A 255 -17.55 16.66 -15.03
N ALA A 256 -18.64 17.38 -15.28
CA ALA A 256 -19.73 17.59 -14.31
C ALA A 256 -20.44 16.30 -13.87
N LYS A 257 -20.55 15.29 -14.76
CA LYS A 257 -21.18 14.00 -14.45
C LYS A 257 -20.29 13.05 -13.64
N VAL A 258 -18.98 13.30 -13.59
CA VAL A 258 -18.02 12.47 -12.84
C VAL A 258 -17.86 12.95 -11.40
N VAL A 259 -18.15 14.23 -11.14
CA VAL A 259 -18.00 14.88 -9.83
C VAL A 259 -19.29 14.81 -8.99
N GLN A 260 -20.43 14.49 -9.61
CA GLN A 260 -21.70 14.17 -8.93
C GLN A 260 -21.70 12.75 -8.38
#